data_AF-A0A0P8AHK2-F1
#
_entry.id   AF-A0A0P8AHK2-F1
#
_cell.length_a   1.000
_cell.length_b   1.000
_cell.length_c   1.000
_cell.angle_alpha   90.00
_cell.angle_beta   90.00
_cell.angle_gamma   90.00
#
_symmetry.space_group_name_H-M   'P 1'
#
loop_
_entity.id
_entity.type
_entity.pdbx_description
1 polymer ?
#
loop_
_entity_poly.entity_id
_entity_poly.type
_entity_poly.pdbx_seq_one_letter_code
_entity_poly.pdbx_strand_id
1 'polypeptide(L)'
;MIIDDHSAGGPEEPLTGQRLTAADILAACVVEADRHAKALARMDTTVGAALENGQVAIDHKTLQALDLLRQEADGLARVLHLVTSMPSTGSVIDAASILRCAPLAAQRARLTR
;
A
#
# COMPACT_ATOMS: atom_id res chain seq x y z
N MET A 1 -34.00 -23.84 -3.37
CA MET A 1 -32.62 -23.67 -3.85
C MET A 1 -32.22 -22.23 -3.57
N ILE A 2 -31.60 -22.00 -2.41
CA ILE A 2 -30.93 -20.75 -2.06
C ILE A 2 -29.59 -21.22 -1.50
N ILE A 3 -28.51 -20.94 -2.22
CA ILE A 3 -27.15 -21.21 -1.75
C ILE A 3 -26.65 -19.87 -1.22
N ASP A 4 -26.45 -19.82 0.09
CA ASP A 4 -25.72 -18.76 0.78
C ASP A 4 -24.25 -18.81 0.35
N ASP A 5 -23.82 -17.86 -0.48
CA ASP A 5 -22.40 -17.63 -0.78
C ASP A 5 -21.81 -16.72 0.30
N HIS A 6 -21.64 -17.27 1.50
CA HIS A 6 -20.69 -16.76 2.48
C HIS A 6 -19.31 -17.37 2.17
N SER A 7 -18.68 -16.91 1.09
CA SER A 7 -17.27 -17.21 0.85
C SER A 7 -16.41 -16.48 1.88
N ALA A 8 -15.87 -17.30 2.77
CA ALA A 8 -15.09 -16.99 3.95
C ALA A 8 -13.92 -16.02 3.69
N GLY A 9 -13.94 -14.89 4.39
CA GLY A 9 -12.73 -14.15 4.74
C GLY A 9 -11.96 -14.92 5.79
N GLY A 10 -11.15 -15.90 5.36
CA GLY A 10 -10.14 -16.51 6.20
C GLY A 10 -8.97 -15.54 6.44
N PRO A 11 -8.21 -15.69 7.55
CA PRO A 11 -7.00 -14.91 7.76
C PRO A 11 -6.01 -15.23 6.62
N GLU A 12 -5.56 -14.22 5.86
CA GLU A 12 -4.49 -14.37 4.88
C GLU A 12 -3.25 -14.92 5.62
N GLU A 13 -2.87 -16.16 5.29
CA GLU A 13 -1.66 -16.77 5.83
C GLU A 13 -0.43 -15.92 5.46
N PRO A 14 0.52 -15.72 6.37
CA PRO A 14 1.76 -15.05 6.04
C PRO A 14 2.51 -15.90 5.00
N LEU A 15 2.90 -15.26 3.90
CA LEU A 15 3.77 -15.81 2.85
C LEU A 15 5.13 -16.18 3.47
N THR A 16 5.20 -17.34 4.10
CA THR A 16 6.35 -17.82 4.87
C THR A 16 7.34 -18.62 4.01
N GLY A 17 7.12 -18.70 2.69
CA GLY A 17 7.94 -19.53 1.79
C GLY A 17 8.35 -18.92 0.45
N GLN A 18 7.81 -17.76 0.05
CA GLN A 18 8.10 -17.20 -1.26
C GLN A 18 9.36 -16.33 -1.19
N ARG A 19 10.41 -16.70 -1.94
CA ARG A 19 11.64 -15.91 -2.05
C ARG A 19 11.38 -14.78 -3.04
N LEU A 20 11.03 -13.61 -2.53
CA LEU A 20 10.86 -12.41 -3.34
C LEU A 20 12.24 -11.78 -3.59
N THR A 21 12.55 -11.55 -4.86
CA THR A 21 13.77 -10.83 -5.24
C THR A 21 13.56 -9.32 -5.13
N ALA A 22 14.65 -8.57 -5.07
CA ALA A 22 14.61 -7.11 -5.12
C ALA A 22 13.88 -6.59 -6.37
N ALA A 23 13.98 -7.31 -7.50
CA ALA A 23 13.23 -7.01 -8.72
C ALA A 23 11.71 -7.17 -8.54
N ASP A 24 11.27 -8.27 -7.92
CA ASP A 24 9.85 -8.53 -7.68
C ASP A 24 9.25 -7.45 -6.77
N ILE A 25 9.95 -7.10 -5.70
CA ILE A 25 9.54 -6.04 -4.77
C ILE A 25 9.52 -4.67 -5.47
N LEU A 26 10.52 -4.37 -6.31
CA LEU A 26 10.54 -3.13 -7.08
C LEU A 26 9.33 -3.03 -8.02
N ALA A 27 8.97 -4.11 -8.71
CA ALA A 27 7.79 -4.15 -9.57
C ALA A 27 6.51 -3.90 -8.76
N ALA A 28 6.37 -4.52 -7.59
CA ALA A 28 5.24 -4.26 -6.70
C ALA A 28 5.23 -2.81 -6.19
N CYS A 29 6.38 -2.21 -5.91
CA CYS A 29 6.50 -0.81 -5.52
C CYS A 29 6.02 0.15 -6.63
N VAL A 30 6.28 -0.18 -7.90
CA VAL A 30 5.78 0.61 -9.04
C VAL A 30 4.25 0.60 -9.09
N VAL A 31 3.64 -0.57 -8.91
CA VAL A 31 2.17 -0.71 -8.86
C VAL A 31 1.58 0.09 -7.70
N GLU A 32 2.22 0.03 -6.52
CA GLU A 32 1.77 0.75 -5.33
C GLU A 32 1.93 2.27 -5.49
N ALA A 33 2.99 2.74 -6.15
CA ALA A 33 3.19 4.15 -6.48
C ALA A 33 2.07 4.69 -7.38
N ASP A 34 1.68 3.94 -8.41
CA ASP A 34 0.54 4.30 -9.28
C ASP A 34 -0.78 4.32 -8.49
N ARG A 35 -0.97 3.36 -7.57
CA ARG A 35 -2.14 3.36 -6.66
C ARG A 35 -2.17 4.61 -5.79
N HIS A 36 -1.04 5.04 -5.26
CA HIS A 36 -0.93 6.27 -4.47
C HIS A 36 -1.23 7.51 -5.32
N ALA A 37 -0.69 7.61 -6.53
CA ALA A 37 -0.97 8.72 -7.44
C ALA A 37 -2.48 8.86 -7.73
N LYS A 38 -3.14 7.73 -8.01
CA LYS A 38 -4.60 7.69 -8.22
C LYS A 38 -5.40 8.08 -6.96
N ALA A 39 -4.95 7.65 -5.78
CA ALA A 39 -5.57 8.04 -4.52
C ALA A 39 -5.44 9.55 -4.29
N LEU A 40 -4.23 10.08 -4.46
CA LEU A 40 -3.94 11.50 -4.30
C LEU A 40 -4.77 12.37 -5.27
N ALA A 41 -4.89 11.98 -6.54
CA ALA A 41 -5.70 12.70 -7.52
C ALA A 41 -7.19 12.77 -7.13
N ARG A 42 -7.75 11.67 -6.59
CA ARG A 42 -9.12 11.68 -6.07
C ARG A 42 -9.28 12.64 -4.89
N MET A 43 -8.29 12.67 -4.00
CA MET A 43 -8.32 13.53 -2.82
C MET A 43 -8.17 15.00 -3.18
N ASP A 44 -7.30 15.32 -4.14
CA ASP A 44 -7.16 16.64 -4.71
C ASP A 44 -8.49 17.14 -5.31
N THR A 45 -9.18 16.28 -6.07
CA THR A 45 -10.52 16.60 -6.62
C THR A 45 -11.54 16.87 -5.51
N THR A 46 -11.60 16.01 -4.48
CA THR A 46 -12.54 16.17 -3.36
C THR A 46 -12.27 17.46 -2.57
N VAL A 47 -11.01 17.75 -2.28
CA VAL A 47 -10.62 18.98 -1.56
C VAL A 47 -10.89 20.21 -2.42
N GLY A 48 -10.55 20.17 -3.72
CA GLY A 48 -10.85 21.23 -4.67
C GLY A 48 -12.34 21.57 -4.72
N ALA A 49 -13.19 20.56 -4.85
CA ALA A 49 -14.65 20.75 -4.85
C ALA A 49 -15.18 21.31 -3.52
N ALA A 50 -14.61 20.88 -2.38
CA ALA A 50 -15.00 21.43 -1.08
C ALA A 50 -14.64 22.92 -0.97
N LEU A 51 -13.45 23.30 -1.42
CA LEU A 51 -13.00 24.70 -1.44
C LEU A 51 -13.85 25.57 -2.37
N GLU A 52 -14.17 25.08 -3.58
CA GLU A 52 -15.05 25.78 -4.53
C GLU A 52 -16.45 26.04 -3.96
N ASN A 53 -16.99 25.10 -3.18
CA ASN A 53 -18.30 25.23 -2.54
C ASN A 53 -18.27 26.04 -1.22
N GLY A 54 -17.12 26.64 -0.86
CA GLY A 54 -16.96 27.41 0.37
C GLY A 54 -17.02 26.55 1.64
N GLN A 55 -16.83 25.24 1.54
CA GLN A 55 -16.74 24.38 2.72
C GLN A 55 -15.40 24.60 3.41
N VAL A 56 -15.45 25.15 4.62
CA VAL A 56 -14.26 25.47 5.43
C VAL A 56 -13.69 24.23 6.15
N ALA A 57 -14.48 23.16 6.27
CA ALA A 57 -14.10 21.95 6.98
C ALA A 57 -14.03 20.75 6.04
N ILE A 58 -12.85 20.15 5.95
CA ILE A 58 -12.65 18.82 5.36
C ILE A 58 -13.20 17.79 6.36
N ASP A 59 -14.00 16.83 5.88
CA ASP A 59 -14.58 15.83 6.76
C ASP A 59 -13.51 14.87 7.35
N HIS A 60 -13.85 14.24 8.47
CA HIS A 60 -12.93 13.34 9.17
C HIS A 60 -12.50 12.15 8.30
N LYS A 61 -13.34 11.71 7.36
CA LYS A 61 -13.08 10.54 6.52
C LYS A 61 -11.99 10.85 5.50
N THR A 62 -12.04 12.05 4.93
CA THR A 62 -11.04 12.56 4.00
C THR A 62 -9.70 12.76 4.71
N LEU A 63 -9.71 13.30 5.93
CA LEU A 63 -8.49 13.41 6.74
C LEU A 63 -7.90 12.03 7.11
N GLN A 64 -8.74 11.05 7.46
CA GLN A 64 -8.30 9.68 7.72
C GLN A 64 -7.73 9.01 6.46
N ALA A 65 -8.34 9.23 5.29
CA ALA A 65 -7.83 8.73 4.02
C ALA A 65 -6.48 9.39 3.65
N LEU A 66 -6.32 10.69 3.92
CA LEU A 66 -5.04 11.42 3.79
C LEU A 66 -3.95 10.83 4.68
N ASP A 67 -4.26 10.60 5.95
CA ASP A 67 -3.27 10.01 6.85
C ASP A 67 -2.91 8.57 6.45
N LEU A 68 -3.88 7.76 6.03
CA LEU A 68 -3.62 6.42 5.51
C LEU A 68 -2.69 6.47 4.29
N LEU A 69 -2.97 7.33 3.31
CA LEU A 69 -2.13 7.50 2.13
C LEU A 69 -0.71 7.96 2.50
N ARG A 70 -0.58 8.88 3.46
CA ARG A 70 0.71 9.32 4.00
C ARG A 70 1.48 8.15 4.60
N GLN A 71 0.84 7.34 5.44
CA GLN A 71 1.47 6.18 6.06
C GLN A 71 1.91 5.14 5.01
N GLU A 72 1.10 4.90 3.99
CA GLU A 72 1.45 4.01 2.89
C GLU A 72 2.62 4.59 2.06
N ALA A 73 2.63 5.91 1.79
CA ALA A 73 3.74 6.56 1.09
C ALA A 73 5.07 6.45 1.87
N ASP A 74 5.03 6.68 3.19
CA ASP A 74 6.21 6.51 4.05
C ASP A 74 6.70 5.04 4.06
N GLY A 75 5.76 4.09 4.09
CA GLY A 75 6.08 2.65 4.00
C GLY A 75 6.72 2.28 2.67
N LEU A 76 6.18 2.80 1.56
CA LEU A 76 6.71 2.58 0.22
C LEU A 76 8.13 3.14 0.08
N ALA A 77 8.39 4.35 0.59
CA ALA A 77 9.72 4.94 0.59
C ALA A 77 10.74 4.08 1.36
N ARG A 78 10.36 3.56 2.53
CA ARG A 78 11.21 2.64 3.31
C ARG A 78 11.51 1.34 2.58
N VAL A 79 10.53 0.77 1.86
CA VAL A 79 10.73 -0.44 1.06
C VAL A 79 11.64 -0.16 -0.13
N LEU A 80 11.46 0.98 -0.82
CA LEU A 80 12.36 1.38 -1.91
C LEU A 80 13.80 1.55 -1.42
N HIS A 81 14.00 2.16 -0.25
CA HIS A 81 15.34 2.24 0.36
C HIS A 81 15.93 0.86 0.64
N LEU A 82 15.14 -0.08 1.18
CA LEU A 82 15.56 -1.47 1.37
C LEU A 82 15.99 -2.12 0.06
N VAL A 83 15.18 -1.99 -1.00
CA VAL A 83 15.50 -2.51 -2.35
C VAL A 83 16.80 -1.91 -2.88
N THR A 84 17.00 -0.60 -2.75
CA THR A 84 18.23 0.07 -3.23
C THR A 84 19.48 -0.32 -2.45
N SER A 85 19.32 -0.84 -1.23
CA SER A 85 20.44 -1.38 -0.43
C SER A 85 20.89 -2.77 -0.84
N MET A 86 20.12 -3.45 -1.72
CA MET A 86 20.46 -4.80 -2.15
C MET A 86 21.61 -4.80 -3.17
N PRO A 87 22.54 -5.76 -3.10
CA PRO A 87 23.68 -5.83 -4.02
C PRO A 87 23.29 -5.99 -5.49
N SER A 88 22.12 -6.59 -5.77
CA SER A 88 21.63 -6.84 -7.11
C SER A 88 20.10 -6.95 -7.13
N THR A 89 19.52 -6.85 -8.32
CA THR A 89 18.08 -7.06 -8.53
C THR A 89 17.64 -8.50 -8.23
N GLY A 90 18.54 -9.49 -8.33
CA GLY A 90 18.28 -10.89 -7.98
C GLY A 90 18.44 -11.22 -6.49
N SER A 91 18.85 -10.26 -5.66
CA SER A 91 19.01 -10.47 -4.22
C SER A 91 17.65 -10.75 -3.58
N VAL A 92 17.57 -11.83 -2.80
CA VAL A 92 16.35 -12.19 -2.06
C VAL A 92 16.20 -11.27 -0.85
N ILE A 93 15.02 -10.67 -0.70
CA ILE A 93 14.64 -9.88 0.47
C ILE A 93 13.75 -10.75 1.34
N ASP A 94 14.11 -10.93 2.61
CA ASP A 94 13.28 -11.69 3.54
C ASP A 94 12.00 -10.91 3.88
N ALA A 95 10.91 -11.66 4.07
CA ALA A 95 9.61 -11.06 4.38
C ALA A 95 9.67 -10.16 5.63
N ALA A 96 10.41 -10.55 6.68
CA ALA A 96 10.49 -9.77 7.91
C ALA A 96 11.11 -8.39 7.70
N SER A 97 12.08 -8.24 6.79
CA SER A 97 12.62 -6.95 6.38
C SER A 97 11.57 -6.05 5.74
N ILE A 98 10.70 -6.61 4.89
CA ILE A 98 9.57 -5.87 4.29
C ILE A 98 8.55 -5.49 5.37
N LEU A 99 8.23 -6.39 6.31
CA LEU A 99 7.29 -6.13 7.40
C LEU A 99 7.74 -4.96 8.29
N ARG A 100 9.06 -4.77 8.49
CA ARG A 100 9.60 -3.65 9.26
C ARG A 100 9.48 -2.30 8.54
N CYS A 101 9.42 -2.30 7.21
CA CYS A 101 9.34 -1.09 6.40
C CYS A 101 7.90 -0.60 6.21
N ALA A 102 6.95 -1.51 5.99
CA ALA A 102 5.54 -1.21 5.72
C ALA A 102 4.64 -1.70 6.88
N PRO A 103 4.24 -0.84 7.83
CA PRO A 103 3.49 -1.29 9.02
C PRO A 103 2.06 -1.73 8.70
N LEU A 104 1.47 -1.21 7.61
CA LEU A 104 0.07 -1.48 7.26
C LEU A 104 -0.08 -2.86 6.62
N ALA A 105 -0.95 -3.70 7.20
CA ALA A 105 -1.17 -5.08 6.73
C ALA A 105 -1.61 -5.13 5.26
N ALA A 106 -2.54 -4.26 4.86
CA ALA A 106 -3.03 -4.19 3.49
C ALA A 106 -1.93 -3.83 2.49
N GLN A 107 -1.03 -2.91 2.85
CA GLN A 107 0.11 -2.55 2.01
C GLN A 107 1.10 -3.70 1.88
N ARG A 108 1.42 -4.37 2.99
CA ARG A 108 2.30 -5.55 2.99
C ARG A 108 1.79 -6.62 2.05
N ALA A 109 0.52 -6.99 2.16
CA ALA A 109 -0.09 -8.01 1.30
C ALA A 109 0.08 -7.67 -0.19
N ARG A 110 -0.07 -6.39 -0.58
CA ARG A 110 0.12 -5.98 -1.98
C ARG A 110 1.57 -5.98 -2.43
N LEU A 111 2.51 -5.67 -1.54
CA LEU A 111 3.95 -5.65 -1.85
C LEU A 111 4.56 -7.06 -1.95
N THR A 112 3.90 -8.06 -1.39
CA THR A 112 4.44 -9.43 -1.30
C THR A 112 3.67 -10.47 -2.12
N ARG A 113 2.56 -10.12 -2.77
CA ARG A 113 1.81 -11.00 -3.68
C ARG A 113 2.58 -11.23 -4.98
#